data_AF-A0A6L3XSP4-F1
#
_entry.id   AF-A0A6L3XSP4-F1
#
_cell.length_a   1.000
_cell.length_b   1.000
_cell.length_c   1.000
_cell.angle_alpha   90.00
_cell.angle_beta   90.00
_cell.angle_gamma   90.00
#
_symmetry.space_group_name_H-M   'P 1'
#
loop_
_entity.id
_entity.type
_entity.pdbx_description
1 polymer ?
#
loop_
_entity_poly.entity_id
_entity_poly.type
_entity_poly.pdbx_seq_one_letter_code
_entity_poly.pdbx_strand_id
1 'polypeptide(L)'
;TRFGNQVYAIGGSATSANLMGISTRSTTIRIYMLSTGLATLAGIVFSVYTQAGYALAGVGVELDAIASVVIGGTLLSGGVGTVLGTLFGVAIQGLIQTYINFDGTLSSWWTKIAIGILLFIFIALQRGLTVLWENRQSSPVTRVNTSVTGR
;
A
#
# COMPACT_ATOMS: atom_id res chain seq x y z
N THR A 1 13.98 2.89 13.45
CA THR A 1 15.22 2.06 13.38
C THR A 1 15.98 2.40 12.10
N ARG A 2 17.29 2.11 12.00
CA ARG A 2 18.06 2.42 10.76
C ARG A 2 17.46 1.76 9.52
N PHE A 3 17.02 0.50 9.64
CA PHE A 3 16.33 -0.22 8.57
C PHE A 3 15.02 0.46 8.18
N GLY A 4 14.15 0.79 9.15
CA GLY A 4 12.87 1.46 8.87
C GLY A 4 13.04 2.83 8.20
N ASN A 5 14.03 3.62 8.61
CA ASN A 5 14.31 4.91 7.98
C ASN A 5 14.79 4.75 6.52
N GLN A 6 15.59 3.71 6.24
CA GLN A 6 15.99 3.38 4.86
C GLN A 6 14.80 2.95 4.00
N VAL A 7 13.90 2.12 4.56
CA VAL A 7 12.66 1.71 3.87
C VAL A 7 11.78 2.92 3.57
N TYR A 8 11.59 3.81 4.54
CA TYR A 8 10.78 5.02 4.37
C TYR A 8 11.35 5.97 3.31
N ALA A 9 12.68 6.17 3.30
CA ALA A 9 13.36 7.01 2.32
C ALA A 9 13.21 6.47 0.88
N ILE A 10 13.32 5.15 0.70
CA ILE A 10 13.14 4.51 -0.62
C ILE A 10 11.68 4.60 -1.08
N GLY A 11 10.73 4.52 -0.14
CA GLY A 11 9.30 4.64 -0.45
C GLY A 11 8.90 5.99 -1.06
N GLY A 12 9.58 7.08 -0.70
CA GLY A 12 9.30 8.41 -1.29
C GLY A 12 9.91 8.60 -2.68
N SER A 13 11.19 8.28 -2.84
CA SER A 13 11.87 8.31 -4.14
C SER A 13 13.14 7.46 -4.10
N ALA A 14 13.18 6.39 -4.89
CA ALA A 14 14.35 5.53 -5.01
C ALA A 14 15.59 6.29 -5.53
N THR A 15 15.38 7.24 -6.45
CA THR A 15 16.45 8.08 -7.00
C THR A 15 17.04 8.98 -5.93
N SER A 16 16.20 9.66 -5.14
CA SER A 16 16.65 10.54 -4.06
C SER A 16 17.33 9.74 -2.93
N ALA A 17 16.82 8.55 -2.60
CA ALA A 17 17.45 7.67 -1.61
C ALA A 17 18.85 7.21 -2.04
N ASN A 18 19.05 6.91 -3.33
CA ASN A 18 20.36 6.52 -3.86
C ASN A 18 21.36 7.67 -3.78
N LEU A 19 20.95 8.89 -4.13
CA LEU A 19 21.77 10.10 -4.00
C LEU A 19 22.17 10.40 -2.54
N MET A 20 21.36 9.96 -1.57
CA MET A 20 21.63 10.05 -0.12
C MET A 20 22.52 8.91 0.40
N GLY A 21 23.10 8.09 -0.48
CA GLY A 21 23.98 6.97 -0.11
C GLY A 21 23.26 5.74 0.45
N ILE A 22 21.93 5.65 0.31
CA ILE A 22 21.16 4.48 0.73
C ILE A 22 21.24 3.43 -0.37
N SER A 23 21.76 2.25 -0.04
CA SER A 23 21.77 1.11 -0.95
C SER A 23 20.34 0.59 -1.19
N THR A 24 19.68 1.10 -2.22
CA THR A 24 18.30 0.73 -2.59
C THR A 24 18.19 -0.78 -2.81
N ARG A 25 19.08 -1.36 -3.62
CA ARG A 25 19.10 -2.80 -3.95
C ARG A 25 19.13 -3.70 -2.70
N SER A 26 20.06 -3.45 -1.78
CA SER A 26 20.20 -4.28 -0.57
C SER A 26 18.99 -4.15 0.35
N THR A 27 18.46 -2.93 0.49
CA THR A 27 17.28 -2.68 1.32
C THR A 27 16.04 -3.35 0.72
N THR A 28 15.83 -3.26 -0.60
CA THR A 28 14.76 -3.95 -1.31
C THR A 28 14.82 -5.46 -1.12
N ILE A 29 16.01 -6.08 -1.27
CA ILE A 29 16.17 -7.52 -1.03
C ILE A 29 15.78 -7.88 0.40
N ARG A 30 16.21 -7.11 1.41
CA ARG A 30 15.83 -7.33 2.81
C ARG A 30 14.33 -7.22 3.06
N ILE A 31 13.65 -6.26 2.42
CA ILE A 31 12.19 -6.10 2.50
C ILE A 31 11.50 -7.35 1.94
N TYR A 32 11.89 -7.80 0.74
CA TYR A 32 11.31 -8.99 0.13
C TYR A 32 11.59 -10.26 0.95
N MET A 33 12.80 -10.43 1.48
CA MET A 33 13.11 -11.56 2.37
C MET A 33 12.23 -11.58 3.62
N LEU A 34 12.02 -10.42 4.25
CA LEU A 34 11.13 -10.31 5.40
C LEU A 34 9.68 -10.63 5.03
N SER A 35 9.19 -10.09 3.90
CA SER A 35 7.85 -10.33 3.39
C SER A 35 7.60 -11.82 3.10
N THR A 36 8.52 -12.47 2.38
CA THR A 36 8.42 -13.91 2.10
C THR A 36 8.47 -14.73 3.37
N GLY A 37 9.33 -14.40 4.33
CA GLY A 37 9.38 -15.09 5.62
C GLY A 37 8.05 -15.01 6.39
N LEU A 38 7.43 -13.84 6.41
CA LEU A 38 6.11 -13.64 7.01
C LEU A 38 5.00 -14.35 6.23
N ALA A 39 5.04 -14.32 4.90
CA ALA A 39 4.07 -15.00 4.04
C ALA A 39 4.15 -16.53 4.19
N THR A 40 5.35 -17.10 4.29
CA THR A 40 5.54 -18.53 4.57
C THR A 40 4.98 -18.90 5.94
N LEU A 41 5.27 -18.11 6.97
CA LEU A 41 4.74 -18.35 8.32
C LEU A 41 3.22 -18.26 8.34
N ALA A 42 2.64 -17.23 7.72
CA ALA A 42 1.19 -17.09 7.57
C ALA A 42 0.57 -18.27 6.82
N GLY A 43 1.21 -18.74 5.75
CA GLY A 43 0.77 -19.92 4.99
C GLY A 43 0.75 -21.19 5.83
N ILE A 44 1.81 -21.44 6.63
CA ILE A 44 1.87 -22.59 7.55
C ILE A 44 0.73 -22.52 8.57
N VAL A 45 0.54 -21.38 9.22
CA VAL A 45 -0.54 -21.17 10.19
C VAL A 45 -1.92 -21.36 9.54
N PHE A 46 -2.11 -20.83 8.33
CA PHE A 46 -3.34 -20.97 7.57
C PHE A 46 -3.63 -22.44 7.21
N SER A 47 -2.61 -23.18 6.75
CA SER A 47 -2.74 -24.62 6.45
C SER A 47 -3.14 -25.44 7.68
N VAL A 48 -2.55 -25.15 8.84
CA VAL A 48 -2.92 -25.80 10.11
C VAL A 48 -4.35 -25.46 10.51
N TYR A 49 -4.78 -24.21 10.32
CA TYR A 49 -6.14 -23.76 10.64
C TYR A 49 -7.20 -24.46 9.77
N THR A 50 -6.99 -24.53 8.46
CA THR A 50 -8.00 -25.08 7.54
C THR A 50 -8.03 -26.61 7.51
N GLN A 51 -6.96 -27.30 7.94
CA GLN A 51 -6.78 -28.76 7.90
C GLN A 51 -7.07 -29.44 6.53
N ALA A 52 -7.20 -28.67 5.46
CA ALA A 52 -7.58 -29.10 4.13
C ALA A 52 -6.80 -28.33 3.05
N GLY A 53 -6.25 -29.06 2.08
CA GLY A 53 -5.52 -28.46 0.95
C GLY A 53 -6.45 -27.91 -0.12
N TYR A 54 -7.20 -26.85 0.18
CA TYR A 54 -8.06 -26.20 -0.81
C TYR A 54 -7.28 -25.12 -1.58
N ALA A 55 -7.00 -25.38 -2.86
CA ALA A 55 -6.17 -24.50 -3.70
C ALA A 55 -6.76 -23.08 -3.88
N LEU A 56 -8.09 -22.94 -3.76
CA LEU A 56 -8.78 -21.65 -3.93
C LEU A 56 -8.88 -20.85 -2.62
N ALA A 57 -8.37 -21.37 -1.50
CA ALA A 57 -8.51 -20.76 -0.17
C ALA A 57 -7.79 -19.40 -0.04
N GLY A 58 -6.77 -19.15 -0.87
CA GLY A 58 -6.04 -17.88 -0.91
C GLY A 58 -6.60 -16.85 -1.91
N VAL A 59 -7.64 -17.19 -2.69
CA VAL A 59 -8.07 -16.30 -3.79
C VAL A 59 -8.73 -15.03 -3.26
N GLY A 60 -8.05 -13.90 -3.49
CA GLY A 60 -8.51 -12.57 -3.11
C GLY A 60 -7.94 -12.07 -1.78
N VAL A 61 -7.17 -12.88 -1.06
CA VAL A 61 -6.51 -12.43 0.18
C VAL A 61 -5.45 -11.36 -0.12
N GLU A 62 -4.92 -11.31 -1.34
CA GLU A 62 -4.02 -10.25 -1.78
C GLU A 62 -4.75 -8.91 -1.82
N LEU A 63 -5.98 -8.89 -2.34
CA LEU A 63 -6.80 -7.68 -2.42
C LEU A 63 -7.23 -7.21 -1.03
N ASP A 64 -7.61 -8.14 -0.16
CA ASP A 64 -7.95 -7.84 1.24
C ASP A 64 -6.73 -7.33 2.03
N ALA A 65 -5.53 -7.85 1.74
CA ALA A 65 -4.29 -7.33 2.33
C ALA A 65 -4.01 -5.89 1.88
N ILE A 66 -4.22 -5.57 0.61
CA ILE A 66 -4.08 -4.18 0.11
C ILE A 66 -5.15 -3.27 0.74
N ALA A 67 -6.40 -3.73 0.79
CA ALA A 67 -7.52 -2.96 1.34
C ALA A 67 -7.31 -2.62 2.82
N SER A 68 -6.95 -3.59 3.66
CA SER A 68 -6.68 -3.35 5.09
C SER A 68 -5.55 -2.35 5.32
N VAL A 69 -4.46 -2.44 4.56
CA VAL A 69 -3.31 -1.54 4.65
C VAL A 69 -3.67 -0.12 4.22
N VAL A 70 -4.48 0.01 3.16
CA VAL A 70 -5.09 1.26 2.69
C VAL A 70 -6.04 1.89 3.70
N ILE A 71 -6.93 1.11 4.30
CA ILE A 71 -7.83 1.56 5.37
C ILE A 71 -6.99 2.08 6.55
N GLY A 72 -5.85 1.45 6.83
CA GLY A 72 -4.86 1.88 7.81
C GLY A 72 -4.10 3.17 7.46
N GLY A 73 -4.33 3.76 6.29
CA GLY A 73 -3.80 5.07 5.90
C GLY A 73 -2.48 5.07 5.11
N THR A 74 -2.07 3.94 4.53
CA THR A 74 -0.88 3.90 3.66
C THR A 74 -1.22 4.31 2.22
N LEU A 75 -0.37 5.12 1.60
CA LEU A 75 -0.55 5.52 0.20
C LEU A 75 -0.05 4.42 -0.76
N LEU A 76 -0.82 4.14 -1.83
CA LEU A 76 -0.38 3.23 -2.91
C LEU A 76 0.82 3.77 -3.69
N SER A 77 0.96 5.10 -3.76
CA SER A 77 2.08 5.77 -4.42
C SER A 77 3.40 5.63 -3.66
N GLY A 78 3.38 5.15 -2.41
CA GLY A 78 4.56 5.01 -1.56
C GLY A 78 4.90 6.26 -0.74
N GLY A 79 5.89 6.13 0.15
CA GLY A 79 6.51 7.26 0.86
C GLY A 79 5.75 7.78 2.09
N VAL A 80 4.52 7.31 2.32
CA VAL A 80 3.70 7.69 3.48
C VAL A 80 2.94 6.47 4.01
N GLY A 81 3.03 6.24 5.31
CA GLY A 81 2.37 5.13 5.99
C GLY A 81 3.10 4.72 7.26
N THR A 82 2.38 4.13 8.21
CA THR A 82 2.96 3.61 9.45
C THR A 82 2.52 2.17 9.70
N VAL A 83 3.40 1.36 10.30
CA VAL A 83 3.07 -0.03 10.68
C VAL A 83 1.92 -0.09 11.69
N LEU A 84 1.84 0.89 12.59
CA LEU A 84 0.74 1.00 13.54
C LEU A 84 -0.60 1.26 12.82
N GLY A 85 -0.62 2.16 11.84
CA GLY A 85 -1.81 2.42 11.02
C GLY A 85 -2.29 1.15 10.31
N THR A 86 -1.38 0.37 9.73
CA THR A 86 -1.73 -0.90 9.07
C THR A 86 -2.26 -1.95 10.05
N LEU A 87 -1.74 -2.01 11.29
CA LEU A 87 -2.26 -2.92 12.31
C LEU A 87 -3.71 -2.58 12.67
N PHE A 88 -4.04 -1.30 12.83
CA PHE A 88 -5.42 -0.87 13.03
C PHE A 88 -6.30 -1.15 11.80
N GLY A 89 -5.78 -0.95 10.59
CA GLY A 89 -6.50 -1.29 9.35
C GLY A 89 -6.87 -2.77 9.24
N VAL A 90 -5.93 -3.67 9.58
CA VAL A 90 -6.19 -5.12 9.65
C VAL A 90 -7.19 -5.46 10.75
N ALA A 91 -7.09 -4.82 11.92
CA ALA A 91 -8.07 -5.02 13.01
C ALA A 91 -9.48 -4.57 12.61
N ILE A 92 -9.61 -3.42 11.95
CA ILE A 92 -10.89 -2.92 11.42
C ILE A 92 -11.46 -3.90 10.39
N GLN A 93 -10.64 -4.40 9.46
CA GLN A 93 -11.07 -5.42 8.50
C GLN A 93 -11.57 -6.68 9.20
N GLY A 94 -10.90 -7.15 10.26
CA GLY A 94 -11.34 -8.30 11.06
C GLY A 94 -12.68 -8.07 11.76
N LEU A 95 -12.92 -6.86 12.28
CA LEU A 95 -14.21 -6.47 12.85
C LEU A 95 -15.33 -6.45 11.80
N ILE A 96 -15.06 -5.88 10.62
CA ILE A 96 -16.01 -5.88 9.49
C ILE A 96 -16.35 -7.32 9.07
N GLN A 97 -15.35 -8.19 8.94
CA GLN A 97 -15.56 -9.60 8.60
C GLN A 97 -16.39 -10.32 9.68
N THR A 98 -16.13 -10.06 10.96
CA THR A 98 -16.88 -10.67 12.05
C THR A 98 -18.33 -10.19 12.05
N TYR A 99 -18.57 -8.89 11.89
CA TYR A 99 -19.91 -8.31 11.86
C TYR A 99 -20.75 -8.86 10.69
N ILE A 100 -20.19 -8.89 9.47
CA ILE A 100 -20.90 -9.40 8.29
C ILE A 100 -21.21 -10.89 8.39
N ASN A 101 -20.30 -11.70 8.93
CA ASN A 101 -20.54 -13.14 9.10
C ASN A 101 -21.60 -13.43 10.18
N PHE A 102 -21.72 -12.57 11.21
CA PHE A 102 -22.72 -12.72 12.28
C PHE A 102 -24.14 -12.31 11.85
N ASP A 103 -24.30 -11.40 10.88
CA ASP A 103 -25.61 -10.97 10.35
C ASP A 103 -26.32 -12.06 9.50
N GLY A 104 -25.65 -13.19 9.19
CA GLY A 104 -26.24 -14.49 8.82
C GLY A 104 -27.11 -14.59 7.55
N THR A 105 -27.43 -13.47 6.90
CA THR A 105 -28.41 -13.38 5.80
C THR A 105 -27.78 -13.03 4.44
N LEU A 106 -26.47 -12.75 4.39
CA LEU A 106 -25.75 -12.32 3.19
C LEU A 106 -24.67 -13.34 2.80
N SER A 107 -24.70 -13.76 1.54
CA SER A 107 -23.64 -14.57 0.91
C SER A 107 -22.27 -13.88 1.06
N SER A 108 -21.23 -14.67 1.37
CA SER A 108 -19.81 -14.27 1.42
C SER A 108 -19.34 -13.46 0.18
N TRP A 109 -20.07 -13.58 -0.93
CA TRP A 109 -19.83 -12.82 -2.16
C TRP A 109 -20.06 -11.31 -2.02
N TRP A 110 -21.02 -10.86 -1.19
CA TRP A 110 -21.29 -9.44 -0.97
C TRP A 110 -20.15 -8.72 -0.26
N THR A 111 -19.45 -9.41 0.65
CA THR A 111 -18.24 -8.88 1.32
C THR A 111 -17.16 -8.55 0.31
N LYS A 112 -16.93 -9.43 -0.67
CA LYS A 112 -15.92 -9.21 -1.72
C LYS A 112 -16.28 -8.02 -2.62
N ILE A 113 -17.56 -7.86 -2.95
CA ILE A 113 -18.06 -6.71 -3.74
C ILE A 113 -17.86 -5.40 -2.97
N ALA A 114 -18.20 -5.38 -1.68
CA ALA A 114 -18.04 -4.19 -0.84
C ALA A 114 -16.57 -3.78 -0.70
N ILE A 115 -15.66 -4.73 -0.48
CA ILE A 115 -14.21 -4.48 -0.43
C ILE A 115 -13.71 -3.93 -1.77
N GLY A 116 -14.15 -4.52 -2.89
CA GLY A 116 -13.80 -4.04 -4.23
C GLY A 116 -14.27 -2.61 -4.50
N ILE A 117 -15.51 -2.27 -4.14
CA ILE A 117 -16.06 -0.91 -4.30
C ILE A 117 -15.31 0.09 -3.42
N LEU A 118 -15.07 -0.25 -2.14
CA LEU A 118 -14.33 0.60 -1.22
C LEU A 118 -12.93 0.93 -1.76
N LEU A 119 -12.22 -0.09 -2.25
CA LEU A 119 -10.88 0.05 -2.81
C LEU A 119 -10.91 0.88 -4.11
N PHE A 120 -11.91 0.66 -4.96
CA PHE A 120 -12.11 1.44 -6.17
C PHE A 120 -12.35 2.92 -5.87
N ILE A 121 -13.24 3.23 -4.92
CA ILE A 121 -13.52 4.61 -4.48
C ILE A 121 -12.25 5.24 -3.92
N PHE A 122 -11.50 4.52 -3.08
CA PHE A 122 -10.27 5.03 -2.48
C PHE A 122 -9.21 5.36 -3.54
N ILE A 123 -8.98 4.46 -4.51
CA ILE A 123 -8.04 4.71 -5.61
C ILE A 123 -8.53 5.88 -6.49
N ALA A 124 -9.83 5.93 -6.82
CA ALA A 124 -10.39 7.00 -7.63
C ALA A 124 -10.22 8.36 -6.95
N LEU A 125 -10.44 8.40 -5.63
CA LEU A 125 -10.25 9.61 -4.81
C LEU A 125 -8.77 9.99 -4.74
N GLN A 126 -7.87 9.05 -4.45
CA GLN A 126 -6.43 9.31 -4.45
C GLN A 126 -5.96 9.85 -5.79
N ARG A 127 -6.29 9.17 -6.89
CA ARG A 127 -5.86 9.55 -8.24
C ARG A 127 -6.49 10.87 -8.67
N GLY A 128 -7.76 11.10 -8.33
CA GLY A 128 -8.47 12.35 -8.59
C GLY A 128 -7.84 13.53 -7.86
N LEU A 129 -7.51 13.38 -6.57
CA LEU A 129 -6.78 14.41 -5.82
C LEU A 129 -5.40 14.66 -6.45
N THR A 130 -4.60 13.62 -6.72
CA THR A 130 -3.25 13.82 -7.29
C THR A 130 -3.30 14.57 -8.62
N VAL A 131 -4.22 14.20 -9.52
CA VAL A 131 -4.37 14.87 -10.83
C VAL A 131 -4.85 16.31 -10.69
N LEU A 132 -5.77 16.60 -9.76
CA LEU A 132 -6.25 17.96 -9.51
C LEU A 132 -5.15 18.87 -8.96
N TRP A 133 -4.20 18.32 -8.20
CA TRP A 133 -3.05 19.06 -7.69
C TRP A 133 -2.00 19.30 -8.78
N GLU A 134 -1.78 18.34 -9.67
CA GLU A 134 -0.82 18.47 -10.77
C GLU A 134 -1.25 19.54 -11.80
N ASN A 135 -2.56 19.65 -12.06
CA ASN A 135 -3.11 20.70 -12.91
C ASN A 135 -2.93 22.12 -12.34
N ARG A 136 -2.70 22.27 -11.02
CA ARG A 136 -2.45 23.58 -10.39
C ARG A 136 -0.98 24.01 -10.44
N GLN A 137 -0.05 23.07 -10.65
CA GLN A 137 1.40 23.33 -10.64
C GLN A 137 1.97 23.68 -12.02
N SER A 138 1.17 23.57 -13.09
CA SER A 138 1.55 23.91 -14.46
C SER A 138 1.50 25.42 -14.70
N SER A 139 2.19 26.21 -13.86
CA SER A 139 2.53 27.58 -14.22
C SER A 139 3.77 27.53 -15.11
N PRO A 140 3.73 28.06 -16.35
CA PRO A 140 4.88 28.04 -17.24
C PRO A 140 6.05 28.76 -16.56
N VAL A 141 7.15 28.05 -16.36
CA VAL A 141 8.42 28.64 -15.91
C VAL A 141 8.88 29.55 -17.04
N THR A 142 8.56 30.84 -16.93
CA THR A 142 9.05 31.90 -17.82
C THR A 142 10.56 31.88 -17.77
N ARG A 143 11.19 31.29 -18.79
CA ARG A 143 12.64 31.38 -18.97
C ARG A 143 12.96 32.84 -19.23
N VAL A 144 13.55 33.51 -18.23
CA VAL A 144 14.16 34.82 -18.42
C VAL A 144 15.33 34.61 -19.37
N ASN A 145 15.12 34.94 -20.65
CA ASN A 145 16.17 34.98 -21.64
C ASN A 145 17.14 36.08 -21.22
N THR A 146 18.31 35.70 -20.70
CA THR A 146 19.42 36.61 -20.46
C THR A 146 20.08 36.94 -21.80
N SER A 147 19.46 37.83 -22.57
CA SER A 147 20.03 38.42 -23.78
C SER A 147 20.24 39.92 -23.58
N VAL A 148 21.13 40.27 -22.65
CA VAL A 148 21.63 41.63 -22.35
C VAL A 148 22.96 41.39 -21.62
N THR A 149 24.15 41.93 -21.89
CA THR A 149 24.71 42.88 -22.86
C THR A 149 26.21 42.94 -22.53
N GLY A 150 27.06 43.22 -23.52
CA GLY A 150 28.44 43.69 -23.32
C GLY A 150 29.41 42.87 -24.16
N ARG A 151 29.64 43.27 -25.41
CA ARG A 151 30.76 44.15 -25.83
C ARG A 151 32.11 43.46 -25.68
#